data_AF-A0A9E2M8S5-F1
#
_entry.id   AF-A0A9E2M8S5-F1
#
_cell.length_a   1.000
_cell.length_b   1.000
_cell.length_c   1.000
_cell.angle_alpha   90.00
_cell.angle_beta   90.00
_cell.angle_gamma   90.00
#
_symmetry.space_group_name_H-M   'P 1'
#
loop_
_entity.id
_entity.type
_entity.pdbx_description
1 polymer ?
#
loop_
_entity_poly.entity_id
_entity_poly.type
_entity_poly.pdbx_seq_one_letter_code
_entity_poly.pdbx_strand_id
1 'polypeptide(L)' 'MRYLAPSLAVLALSLAAASAAYAEEGMWTFDNFPIARANATLGTSIDQAWLDRVRLSSAKFGGCS' A
#
# COMPACT_ATOMS: atom_id res chain seq x y z
N MET A 1 -40.07 -12.74 -7.77
CA MET A 1 -39.88 -11.45 -7.07
C MET A 1 -39.49 -11.57 -5.59
N ARG A 2 -39.83 -12.65 -4.86
CA ARG A 2 -39.61 -12.73 -3.40
C ARG A 2 -38.14 -12.81 -2.93
N TYR A 3 -37.21 -13.19 -3.82
CA TYR A 3 -35.77 -13.24 -3.51
C TYR A 3 -35.01 -11.96 -3.90
N LEU A 4 -35.65 -11.01 -4.58
CA LEU A 4 -34.98 -9.80 -5.08
C LEU A 4 -34.55 -8.87 -3.92
N ALA A 5 -35.39 -8.78 -2.89
CA ALA A 5 -35.16 -7.95 -1.71
C ALA A 5 -33.96 -8.42 -0.84
N PRO A 6 -33.84 -9.71 -0.45
CA PRO A 6 -32.67 -10.16 0.30
C PRO A 6 -31.37 -10.07 -0.52
N SER A 7 -31.42 -10.29 -1.83
CA SER A 7 -30.24 -10.15 -2.69
C SER A 7 -29.73 -8.71 -2.78
N LEU A 8 -30.63 -7.73 -2.86
CA LEU A 8 -30.27 -6.30 -2.82
C LEU A 8 -29.67 -5.90 -1.47
N ALA A 9 -30.20 -6.43 -0.36
CA ALA A 9 -29.67 -6.16 0.98
C ALA A 9 -28.25 -6.71 1.14
N VAL A 10 -27.99 -7.94 0.67
CA VAL A 10 -26.64 -8.54 0.70
C VAL A 10 -25.66 -7.73 -0.16
N LEU A 11 -26.08 -7.30 -1.35
CA LEU A 11 -25.23 -6.50 -2.24
C LEU A 11 -24.89 -5.14 -1.60
N ALA A 12 -25.87 -4.46 -1.01
CA ALA A 12 -25.67 -3.19 -0.32
C ALA A 12 -24.71 -3.34 0.89
N LEU A 13 -24.86 -4.41 1.68
CA LEU A 13 -23.95 -4.70 2.79
C LEU A 13 -22.52 -4.97 2.30
N SER A 14 -22.37 -5.68 1.19
CA SER A 14 -21.04 -5.98 0.61
C SER A 14 -20.33 -4.73 0.09
N LEU A 15 -21.07 -3.78 -0.51
CA LEU A 15 -20.52 -2.50 -0.95
C LEU A 15 -20.16 -1.58 0.23
N ALA A 16 -20.98 -1.57 1.29
CA ALA A 16 -20.70 -0.79 2.49
C ALA A 16 -19.49 -1.34 3.28
N ALA A 17 -19.22 -2.65 3.18
CA ALA A 17 -18.05 -3.28 3.79
C ALA A 17 -16.77 -3.14 2.95
N ALA A 18 -16.85 -2.62 1.72
CA ALA A 18 -15.68 -2.40 0.88
C ALA A 18 -14.92 -1.15 1.39
N SER A 19 -13.79 -1.36 2.06
CA SER A 19 -12.87 -0.28 2.40
C SER A 19 -12.22 0.28 1.14
N ALA A 20 -12.21 1.61 0.98
CA ALA A 20 -11.46 2.26 -0.08
C ALA A 20 -9.97 1.97 0.09
N ALA A 21 -9.41 1.16 -0.81
CA ALA A 21 -7.96 0.98 -0.92
C ALA A 21 -7.41 2.21 -1.65
N TYR A 22 -6.96 3.20 -0.89
CA TYR A 22 -6.17 4.28 -1.45
C TYR A 22 -4.80 3.71 -1.78
N ALA A 23 -4.43 3.75 -3.06
CA ALA A 23 -3.04 3.51 -3.43
C ALA A 23 -2.22 4.64 -2.82
N GLU A 24 -1.36 4.32 -1.85
CA GLU A 24 -0.31 5.22 -1.41
C GLU A 24 0.71 5.28 -2.57
N GLU A 25 0.47 6.20 -3.51
CA GLU A 25 1.27 6.35 -4.71
C GLU A 25 2.70 6.81 -4.39
N GLY A 26 3.65 6.25 -5.13
CA GLY A 26 4.95 6.90 -5.36
C GLY A 26 6.08 5.95 -5.70
N MET A 27 6.73 6.21 -6.82
CA MET A 27 8.05 5.67 -7.15
C MET A 27 9.09 6.65 -6.66
N TRP A 28 9.56 6.44 -5.44
CA TRP A 28 10.56 7.30 -4.81
C TRP A 28 11.97 6.75 -5.06
N THR A 29 12.92 7.66 -5.24
CA THR A 29 14.33 7.29 -5.15
C THR A 29 14.72 7.16 -3.67
N PHE A 30 15.76 6.36 -3.38
CA PHE A 30 16.21 6.14 -1.99
C PHE A 30 16.70 7.42 -1.30
N ASP A 31 17.08 8.46 -2.04
CA ASP A 31 17.52 9.77 -1.54
C ASP A 31 16.38 10.77 -1.32
N ASN A 32 15.18 10.50 -1.86
CA ASN A 32 14.01 11.38 -1.74
C ASN A 32 12.76 10.62 -1.23
N PHE A 33 12.96 9.55 -0.46
CA PHE A 33 11.88 8.78 0.14
C PHE A 33 11.27 9.58 1.32
N PRO A 34 9.92 9.65 1.45
CA PRO A 34 9.25 10.42 2.50
C PRO A 34 9.30 9.71 3.87
N ILE A 35 10.51 9.55 4.43
CA ILE A 35 10.80 8.81 5.68
C ILE A 35 9.86 9.21 6.82
N ALA A 36 9.67 10.51 7.04
CA ALA A 36 8.85 11.00 8.14
C ALA A 36 7.39 10.55 8.04
N ARG A 37 6.82 10.60 6.82
CA ARG A 37 5.46 10.11 6.57
C ARG A 37 5.40 8.59 6.77
N ALA A 38 6.33 7.85 6.17
CA ALA A 38 6.34 6.39 6.25
C ALA A 38 6.42 5.89 7.71
N ASN A 39 7.31 6.47 8.50
CA ASN A 39 7.44 6.13 9.93
C ASN A 39 6.18 6.47 10.72
N ALA A 40 5.56 7.62 10.47
CA ALA A 40 4.33 8.03 11.15
C ALA A 40 3.14 7.13 10.78
N THR A 41 2.97 6.80 9.50
CA THR A 41 1.85 5.99 9.00
C THR A 41 1.99 4.52 9.35
N LEU A 42 3.21 3.96 9.25
CA LEU A 42 3.46 2.52 9.37
C LEU A 42 4.06 2.10 10.71
N GLY A 43 4.38 3.05 11.60
CA GLY A 43 5.04 2.76 12.88
C GLY A 43 6.46 2.22 12.72
N THR A 44 7.13 2.53 11.61
CA THR A 44 8.49 2.07 11.33
C THR A 44 9.54 3.02 11.90
N SER A 45 10.79 2.57 11.91
CA SER A 45 11.96 3.39 12.25
C SER A 45 12.97 3.37 11.10
N ILE A 46 12.50 3.77 9.91
CA ILE A 46 13.33 3.94 8.72
C ILE A 46 14.20 5.18 8.90
N ASP A 47 15.47 5.06 8.55
CA ASP A 47 16.40 6.16 8.39
C ASP A 47 17.16 6.04 7.05
N GLN A 48 18.00 7.03 6.74
CA GLN A 48 18.74 7.03 5.48
C GLN A 48 19.74 5.85 5.41
N ALA A 49 20.38 5.51 6.53
CA ALA A 49 21.33 4.39 6.57
C ALA A 49 20.64 3.05 6.29
N TRP A 50 19.40 2.88 6.73
CA TRP A 50 18.56 1.74 6.40
C TRP A 50 18.22 1.71 4.92
N LEU A 51 17.81 2.83 4.32
CA LEU A 51 17.54 2.94 2.89
C LEU A 51 18.77 2.62 2.04
N ASP A 52 19.95 3.10 2.45
CA ASP A 52 21.21 2.80 1.79
C ASP A 52 21.54 1.30 1.83
N ARG A 53 21.30 0.64 2.97
CA ARG A 53 21.48 -0.82 3.08
C ARG A 53 20.51 -1.57 2.19
N VAL A 54 19.24 -1.18 2.14
CA VAL A 54 18.24 -1.79 1.25
C VAL A 54 18.66 -1.64 -0.20
N ARG A 55 19.04 -0.43 -0.63
CA ARG A 55 19.52 -0.16 -1.99
C ARG A 55 20.67 -1.08 -2.38
N LEU A 56 21.65 -1.26 -1.50
CA LEU A 56 22.82 -2.11 -1.75
C LEU A 56 22.49 -3.61 -1.71
N SER A 57 21.37 -4.00 -1.10
CA SER A 57 20.93 -5.40 -0.98
C SER A 57 19.96 -5.82 -2.10
N SER A 58 19.49 -4.90 -2.93
CA SER A 58 18.58 -5.19 -4.05
C SER A 58 19.35 -5.65 -5.28
N ALA A 59 19.08 -6.87 -5.75
CA ALA A 59 19.65 -7.37 -7.00
C ALA A 59 18.86 -6.82 -8.21
N LYS A 60 19.54 -6.70 -9.36
CA LYS A 60 18.92 -6.30 -10.63
C LYS A 60 19.31 -7.29 -11.71
N PHE A 61 18.32 -7.92 -12.33
CA PHE A 61 18.50 -8.85 -13.44
C PHE A 61 17.68 -8.34 -14.62
N GLY A 62 18.34 -7.71 -15.60
CA GLY A 62 17.76 -7.07 -16.79
C GLY A 62 16.24 -7.20 -17.01
N GLY A 63 15.45 -6.34 -16.35
CA GLY A 63 13.97 -6.31 -16.43
C GLY A 63 13.25 -6.71 -15.14
N CYS A 64 13.97 -7.33 -14.19
CA CYS A 64 13.47 -7.78 -12.89
C CYS A 64 14.41 -7.35 -11.75
N SER A 65 13.87 -7.42 -10.53
CA SER A 65 14.55 -7.19 -9.25
C SER A 65 14.11 -8.25 -8.25
#